data_AF-A0AAE3G237-F1
#
_entry.id   AF-A0AAE3G237-F1
#
_cell.length_a   1.000
_cell.length_b   1.000
_cell.length_c   1.000
_cell.angle_alpha   90.00
_cell.angle_beta   90.00
_cell.angle_gamma   90.00
#
_symmetry.space_group_name_H-M   'P 1'
#
loop_
_entity.id
_entity.type
_entity.pdbx_description
1 polymer ?
#
loop_
_entity_poly.entity_id
_entity_poly.type
_entity_poly.pdbx_seq_one_letter_code
_entity_poly.pdbx_strand_id
1 'polypeptide(L)'
;MDPESIRQQLEWLRARREVTEELGVPALQRLVGVAQKGSGQSRTVRQFLLGLYNGPQWPMDLTALRGLDPDLQQDVVRVLLMDMAGPRLEVHEHIAQGEQVFRALWEREVRARGE
;
A
#
# COMPACT_ATOMS: atom_id res chain seq x y z
N MET A 1 -31.64 1.80 -12.48
CA MET A 1 -30.93 2.94 -11.87
C MET A 1 -31.12 4.11 -12.81
N ASP A 2 -31.67 5.21 -12.33
CA ASP A 2 -31.88 6.39 -13.17
C ASP A 2 -30.54 7.13 -13.45
N PRO A 3 -30.48 7.97 -14.50
CA PRO A 3 -29.24 8.67 -14.87
C PRO A 3 -28.68 9.61 -13.79
N GLU A 4 -29.51 10.12 -12.89
CA GLU A 4 -29.09 11.02 -11.81
C GLU A 4 -28.36 10.24 -10.70
N SER A 5 -28.93 9.11 -10.29
CA SER A 5 -28.31 8.17 -9.35
C SER A 5 -26.94 7.69 -9.82
N ILE A 6 -26.80 7.37 -11.12
CA ILE A 6 -25.51 6.98 -11.71
C ILE A 6 -24.49 8.13 -11.60
N ARG A 7 -24.90 9.37 -11.89
CA ARG A 7 -24.02 10.54 -11.83
C ARG A 7 -23.53 10.80 -10.40
N GLN A 8 -24.45 10.79 -9.43
CA GLN A 8 -24.13 10.96 -8.01
C GLN A 8 -23.14 9.88 -7.53
N GLN A 9 -23.34 8.63 -7.95
CA GLN A 9 -22.44 7.54 -7.59
C GLN A 9 -21.04 7.71 -8.21
N LEU A 10 -20.95 8.18 -9.46
CA LEU A 10 -19.67 8.49 -10.10
C LEU A 10 -18.95 9.67 -9.41
N GLU A 11 -19.68 10.71 -9.02
CA GLU A 11 -19.15 11.84 -8.26
C GLU A 11 -18.61 11.39 -6.91
N TRP A 12 -19.36 10.54 -6.18
CA TRP A 12 -18.89 9.97 -4.93
C TRP A 12 -17.63 9.12 -5.11
N LEU A 13 -17.56 8.28 -6.15
CA LEU A 13 -16.37 7.47 -6.43
C LEU A 13 -15.14 8.34 -6.74
N ARG A 14 -15.32 9.46 -7.44
CA ARG A 14 -14.25 10.42 -7.72
C ARG A 14 -13.79 11.13 -6.44
N ALA A 15 -14.71 11.68 -5.66
CA ALA A 15 -14.39 12.35 -4.40
C ALA A 15 -13.71 11.42 -3.40
N ARG A 16 -14.20 10.17 -3.28
CA ARG A 16 -13.57 9.14 -2.44
C ARG A 16 -12.13 8.91 -2.87
N ARG A 17 -11.88 8.76 -4.17
CA ARG A 17 -10.53 8.53 -4.71
C ARG A 17 -9.59 9.68 -4.38
N GLU A 18 -10.01 10.91 -4.63
CA GLU A 18 -9.23 12.12 -4.35
C GLU A 18 -8.82 12.18 -2.87
N VAL A 19 -9.78 12.02 -1.95
CA VAL A 19 -9.52 12.02 -0.51
C VAL A 19 -8.57 10.89 -0.10
N THR A 20 -8.76 9.69 -0.65
CA THR A 20 -7.89 8.56 -0.32
C THR A 20 -6.49 8.69 -0.90
N GLU A 21 -6.32 9.28 -2.09
CA GLU A 21 -5.00 9.55 -2.69
C GLU A 21 -4.25 10.63 -1.89
N GLU A 22 -4.93 11.70 -1.47
CA GLU A 22 -4.36 12.78 -0.65
C GLU A 22 -3.75 12.27 0.66
N LEU A 23 -4.42 11.30 1.31
CA LEU A 23 -3.98 10.70 2.56
C LEU A 23 -3.03 9.50 2.35
N GLY A 24 -3.26 8.73 1.29
CA GLY A 24 -2.60 7.47 1.01
C GLY A 24 -1.20 7.64 0.43
N VAL A 25 -0.99 8.57 -0.50
CA VAL A 25 0.33 8.76 -1.14
C VAL A 25 1.41 9.18 -0.12
N PRO A 26 1.18 10.17 0.77
CA PRO A 26 2.15 10.50 1.81
C PRO A 26 2.40 9.35 2.79
N ALA A 27 1.37 8.57 3.12
CA ALA A 27 1.49 7.38 3.96
C ALA A 27 2.36 6.30 3.29
N LEU A 28 2.12 6.05 1.99
CA LEU A 28 2.90 5.11 1.18
C LEU A 28 4.39 5.51 1.17
N GLN A 29 4.70 6.79 0.98
CA GLN A 29 6.08 7.28 1.01
C GLN A 29 6.77 6.99 2.36
N ARG A 30 6.07 7.21 3.48
CA ARG A 30 6.59 6.88 4.81
C ARG A 30 6.79 5.37 4.99
N LEU A 31 5.81 4.55 4.59
CA LEU A 31 5.91 3.09 4.67
C LEU A 31 7.05 2.56 3.83
N VAL A 32 7.29 3.09 2.62
CA VAL A 32 8.43 2.75 1.78
C VAL A 32 9.76 3.06 2.49
N GLY A 33 9.84 4.20 3.19
CA GLY A 33 11.01 4.54 4.01
C GLY A 33 11.23 3.58 5.18
N VAL A 34 10.16 3.09 5.81
CA VAL A 34 10.22 2.09 6.89
C VAL A 34 10.58 0.71 6.36
N ALA A 35 9.99 0.31 5.25
CA ALA A 35 10.23 -0.97 4.58
C ALA A 35 11.71 -1.18 4.20
N GLN A 36 12.47 -0.12 3.92
CA GLN A 36 13.89 -0.25 3.59
C GLN A 36 14.79 -0.53 4.80
N LYS A 37 14.27 -0.43 6.04
CA LYS A 37 15.03 -0.63 7.29
C LYS A 37 15.06 -2.10 7.73
N GLY A 38 15.78 -2.37 8.82
CA GLY A 38 16.09 -3.73 9.30
C GLY A 38 15.27 -4.26 10.49
N SER A 39 14.24 -3.56 10.96
CA SER A 39 13.47 -3.99 12.15
C SER A 39 12.39 -5.03 11.85
N GLY A 40 11.84 -5.67 12.89
CA GLY A 40 10.67 -6.55 12.77
C GLY A 40 9.46 -5.83 12.13
N GLN A 41 9.18 -4.60 12.57
CA GLN A 41 8.14 -3.77 11.95
C GLN A 41 8.46 -3.44 10.49
N SER A 42 9.73 -3.22 10.14
CA SER A 42 10.15 -2.98 8.74
C SER A 42 9.82 -4.18 7.84
N ARG A 43 9.96 -5.40 8.38
CA ARG A 43 9.57 -6.63 7.68
C ARG A 43 8.06 -6.70 7.47
N THR A 44 7.26 -6.44 8.49
CA THR A 44 5.80 -6.40 8.37
C THR A 44 5.37 -5.38 7.31
N VAL A 45 5.93 -4.17 7.32
CA VAL A 45 5.62 -3.14 6.32
C VAL A 45 6.07 -3.56 4.91
N ARG A 46 7.24 -4.20 4.75
CA ARG A 46 7.65 -4.75 3.44
C ARG A 46 6.66 -5.78 2.90
N GLN A 47 6.24 -6.72 3.73
CA GLN A 47 5.30 -7.75 3.33
C GLN A 47 3.95 -7.15 2.92
N PHE A 48 3.51 -6.08 3.60
CA PHE A 48 2.31 -5.34 3.21
C PHE A 48 2.45 -4.74 1.82
N LEU A 49 3.52 -3.97 1.59
CA LEU A 49 3.75 -3.33 0.30
C LEU A 49 3.93 -4.35 -0.83
N LEU A 50 4.67 -5.43 -0.60
CA LEU A 50 4.85 -6.49 -1.58
C LEU A 50 3.55 -7.27 -1.84
N GLY A 51 2.67 -7.40 -0.84
CA GLY A 51 1.34 -7.98 -1.01
C GLY A 51 0.42 -7.14 -1.89
N LEU A 52 0.50 -5.80 -1.80
CA LEU A 52 -0.18 -4.90 -2.74
C LEU A 52 0.42 -5.00 -4.15
N TYR A 53 1.75 -5.04 -4.24
CA TYR A 53 2.48 -5.10 -5.51
C TYR A 53 2.30 -6.43 -6.27
N ASN A 54 2.30 -7.56 -5.54
CA ASN A 54 2.13 -8.89 -6.10
C ASN A 54 1.65 -9.88 -5.03
N GLY A 55 0.35 -9.82 -4.72
CA GLY A 55 -0.28 -10.65 -3.69
C GLY A 55 -0.09 -12.16 -3.87
N PRO A 56 -0.18 -12.74 -5.09
CA PRO A 56 0.04 -14.17 -5.29
C PRO A 56 1.43 -14.65 -4.85
N GLN A 57 2.48 -13.86 -5.09
CA GLN A 57 3.83 -14.22 -4.67
C GLN A 57 4.11 -13.84 -3.21
N TRP A 58 3.44 -12.79 -2.72
CA TRP A 58 3.64 -12.22 -1.39
C TRP A 58 2.35 -12.20 -0.58
N PRO A 59 1.82 -13.38 -0.20
CA PRO A 59 0.71 -13.42 0.73
C PRO A 59 1.14 -12.81 2.07
N MET A 60 0.27 -12.00 2.66
CA MET A 60 0.51 -11.33 3.93
C MET A 60 -0.38 -11.93 5.04
N ASP A 61 0.22 -12.13 6.21
CA ASP A 61 -0.52 -12.37 7.46
C ASP A 61 -1.03 -11.04 8.03
N LEU A 62 -2.35 -10.85 8.03
CA LEU A 62 -3.00 -9.65 8.56
C LEU A 62 -2.82 -9.51 10.09
N THR A 63 -2.56 -10.59 10.82
CA THR A 63 -2.33 -10.52 12.27
C THR A 63 -0.99 -9.84 12.60
N ALA A 64 -0.01 -9.91 11.70
CA ALA A 64 1.27 -9.22 11.85
C ALA A 64 1.12 -7.69 11.93
N LEU A 65 0.06 -7.12 11.35
CA LEU A 65 -0.23 -5.69 11.40
C LEU A 65 -0.51 -5.19 12.83
N ARG A 66 -0.94 -6.06 13.75
CA ARG A 66 -1.21 -5.71 15.16
C ARG A 66 0.06 -5.31 15.92
N GLY A 67 1.23 -5.78 15.48
CA GLY A 67 2.52 -5.49 16.11
C GLY A 67 3.19 -4.22 15.62
N LEU A 68 2.56 -3.47 14.72
CA LEU A 68 3.04 -2.17 14.25
C LEU A 68 2.74 -1.09 15.29
N ASP A 69 3.61 -0.08 15.36
CA ASP A 69 3.34 1.14 16.10
C ASP A 69 2.06 1.83 15.55
N PRO A 70 1.29 2.54 16.40
CA PRO A 70 -0.03 3.05 16.02
C PRO A 70 -0.04 3.96 14.79
N ASP A 71 1.03 4.73 14.56
CA ASP A 71 1.20 5.58 13.38
C ASP A 71 1.38 4.75 12.10
N LEU A 72 2.16 3.67 12.15
CA LEU A 72 2.33 2.74 11.04
C LEU A 72 1.06 1.95 10.74
N GLN A 73 0.27 1.60 11.76
CA GLN A 73 -1.05 0.98 11.54
C GLN A 73 -1.97 1.93 10.76
N GLN A 74 -2.01 3.21 11.12
CA GLN A 74 -2.80 4.20 10.39
C GLN A 74 -2.33 4.35 8.96
N ASP A 75 -1.01 4.37 8.74
CA ASP A 75 -0.45 4.50 7.39
C ASP A 75 -0.78 3.28 6.52
N VAL A 76 -0.74 2.07 7.06
CA VAL A 76 -1.18 0.84 6.36
C VAL A 76 -2.65 0.97 5.93
N VAL A 77 -3.53 1.43 6.83
CA VAL A 77 -4.95 1.62 6.50
C VAL A 77 -5.15 2.69 5.44
N ARG A 78 -4.43 3.82 5.51
CA ARG A 78 -4.52 4.89 4.50
C ARG A 78 -4.10 4.40 3.11
N VAL A 79 -3.00 3.65 3.04
CA VAL A 79 -2.53 3.07 1.77
C VAL A 79 -3.51 2.02 1.25
N LEU A 80 -4.04 1.15 2.11
CA LEU A 80 -5.02 0.15 1.70
C LEU A 80 -6.31 0.80 1.17
N LEU A 81 -6.81 1.85 1.84
CA LEU A 81 -8.00 2.57 1.38
C LEU A 81 -7.78 3.25 0.02
N MET A 82 -6.60 3.80 -0.22
CA MET A 82 -6.20 4.36 -1.53
C MET A 82 -6.20 3.27 -2.61
N ASP A 83 -5.57 2.13 -2.33
CA ASP A 83 -5.46 1.00 -3.27
C ASP A 83 -6.82 0.32 -3.54
N MET A 84 -7.75 0.37 -2.58
CA MET A 84 -9.12 -0.11 -2.77
C MET A 84 -10.04 0.89 -3.49
N ALA A 85 -9.66 2.16 -3.63
CA ALA A 85 -10.50 3.19 -4.24
C ALA A 85 -10.61 3.08 -5.78
N GLY A 86 -9.97 2.06 -6.37
CA GLY A 86 -9.83 1.87 -7.81
C GLY A 86 -8.72 2.78 -8.34
N PRO A 87 -7.46 2.53 -7.96
CA PRO A 87 -6.36 3.43 -8.21
C PRO A 87 -6.11 3.57 -9.72
N ARG A 88 -5.64 4.74 -10.14
CA ARG A 88 -5.26 4.98 -11.55
C ARG A 88 -3.88 4.43 -11.88
N LEU A 89 -3.09 4.22 -10.85
CA LEU A 89 -1.69 3.84 -10.87
C LEU A 89 -1.52 2.62 -9.98
N GLU A 90 -0.63 1.73 -10.35
CA GLU A 90 -0.18 0.65 -9.48
C GLU A 90 0.54 1.26 -8.26
N VAL A 91 0.53 0.55 -7.11
CA VAL A 91 1.08 1.07 -5.85
C VAL A 91 2.52 1.61 -5.98
N HIS A 92 3.35 0.97 -6.80
CA HIS A 92 4.74 1.37 -7.01
C HIS A 92 4.87 2.63 -7.88
N GLU A 93 3.92 2.91 -8.77
CA GLU A 93 3.97 4.06 -9.68
C GLU A 93 3.76 5.41 -8.96
N HIS A 94 3.23 5.38 -7.73
CA HIS A 94 3.15 6.56 -6.85
C HIS A 94 4.51 6.98 -6.26
N ILE A 95 5.56 6.17 -6.45
CA ILE A 95 6.88 6.39 -5.88
C ILE A 95 7.90 6.67 -7.00
N ALA A 96 8.73 7.70 -6.81
CA ALA A 96 9.84 7.96 -7.71
C ALA A 96 10.77 6.74 -7.75
N GLN A 97 11.03 6.23 -8.96
CA GLN A 97 11.80 4.99 -9.16
C GLN A 97 11.16 3.77 -8.46
N GLY A 98 9.82 3.74 -8.39
CA GLY A 98 9.07 2.75 -7.64
C GLY A 98 9.33 1.30 -8.06
N GLU A 99 9.46 1.03 -9.36
CA GLU A 99 9.83 -0.30 -9.86
C GLU A 99 11.16 -0.79 -9.25
N GLN A 100 12.18 0.07 -9.21
CA GLN A 100 13.48 -0.27 -8.63
C GLN A 100 13.37 -0.45 -7.11
N VAL A 101 12.61 0.42 -6.43
CA VAL A 101 12.38 0.34 -4.99
C VAL A 101 11.69 -0.97 -4.62
N PHE A 102 10.58 -1.32 -5.27
CA PHE A 102 9.82 -2.52 -4.97
C PHE A 102 10.59 -3.79 -5.32
N ARG A 103 11.36 -3.79 -6.42
CA ARG A 103 12.29 -4.88 -6.74
C ARG A 103 13.34 -5.06 -5.65
N ALA A 104 13.92 -3.99 -5.13
CA ALA A 104 14.88 -4.08 -4.02
C ALA A 104 14.24 -4.63 -2.73
N LEU A 105 12.98 -4.26 -2.43
CA LEU A 105 12.24 -4.83 -1.31
C LEU A 105 12.00 -6.34 -1.49
N TRP A 106 11.63 -6.75 -2.71
CA TRP A 106 11.44 -8.14 -3.09
C TRP A 106 12.70 -8.97 -2.89
N GLU A 107 13.82 -8.55 -3.49
CA GLU A 107 15.12 -9.21 -3.36
C GLU A 107 15.59 -9.32 -1.91
N ARG A 108 15.23 -8.33 -1.08
CA ARG A 108 15.52 -8.36 0.35
C ARG A 108 14.72 -9.43 1.07
N GLU A 109 13.41 -9.55 0.80
CA GLU A 109 12.60 -10.56 1.46
C GLU A 109 12.89 -11.99 0.96
N VAL A 110 13.23 -12.17 -0.32
CA VAL A 110 13.69 -13.46 -0.86
C VAL A 110 14.92 -13.94 -0.09
N ARG A 111 15.95 -13.08 0.03
CA ARG A 111 17.14 -13.37 0.86
C ARG A 111 16.81 -13.66 2.32
N ALA A 112 15.81 -13.00 2.89
CA ALA A 112 15.40 -13.22 4.28
C ALA A 112 14.64 -14.55 4.49
N ARG A 113 14.07 -15.13 3.43
CA ARG A 113 13.45 -16.47 3.44
C ARG A 113 14.46 -17.60 3.24
N GLY A 114 15.67 -17.29 2.78
CA GLY A 114 16.69 -18.28 2.42
C GLY A 114 16.41 -18.97 1.07
N GLU A 115 15.60 -18.32 0.24
CA GLU A 115 15.32 -18.65 -1.16
C GLU A 115 16.25 -17.85 -2.07
#